data_AF-K2LED6-F1
#
_entry.id   AF-K2LED6-F1
#
_cell.length_a   1.000
_cell.length_b   1.000
_cell.length_c   1.000
_cell.angle_alpha   90.00
_cell.angle_beta   90.00
_cell.angle_gamma   90.00
#
_symmetry.space_group_name_H-M   'P 1'
#
loop_
_entity.id
_entity.type
_entity.pdbx_description
1 polymer ?
#
loop_
_entity_poly.entity_id
_entity_poly.type
_entity_poly.pdbx_seq_one_letter_code
_entity_poly.pdbx_strand_id
1 'polypeptide(L)'
;MIGPLNSQLNAIKWGEFKLGDLFEIEKTLSFNKDALTQGQDYDYITRTSQNQGVLQTTGFVNAENLNPPFTWSLGLLQMDFFYRKKSWYAGQFMRKITPKAEIKNKINSHTAHYFTTLLNALKRPLLSVLVRDIDKTFREQKIQLPLKPTANTQTLDDIDFDFMEKFIAELEQCRLAELQAYLKATGLENTTLSSDEENALNVFNNSGGVIPHAA
;
A
#
# COMPACT_ATOMS: atom_id res chain seq x y z
N MET A 1 -1.64 28.86 -2.39
CA MET A 1 -0.70 28.38 -1.36
C MET A 1 -1.47 27.47 -0.44
N ILE A 2 -1.07 26.21 -0.33
CA ILE A 2 -1.58 25.30 0.71
C ILE A 2 -1.14 25.92 2.05
N GLY A 3 -2.05 26.05 3.02
CA GLY A 3 -1.65 26.43 4.38
C GLY A 3 -0.66 25.39 4.93
N PRO A 4 0.11 25.68 5.99
CA PRO A 4 0.94 24.67 6.63
C PRO A 4 0.12 23.41 6.93
N LEU A 5 0.67 22.22 6.69
CA LEU A 5 -0.01 20.93 6.94
C LEU A 5 -0.71 20.89 8.30
N ASN A 6 -0.03 21.43 9.31
CA ASN A 6 -0.54 21.54 10.68
C ASN A 6 -1.82 22.39 10.77
N SER A 7 -1.94 23.46 9.98
CA SER A 7 -3.14 24.31 9.95
C SER A 7 -4.34 23.58 9.35
N GLN A 8 -4.14 22.79 8.29
CA GLN A 8 -5.21 21.96 7.73
C GLN A 8 -5.68 20.92 8.76
N LEU A 9 -4.76 20.23 9.43
CA LEU A 9 -5.08 19.20 10.42
C LEU A 9 -5.72 19.74 11.71
N ASN A 10 -5.33 20.95 12.15
CA ASN A 10 -5.88 21.58 13.35
C ASN A 10 -7.35 22.00 13.20
N ALA A 11 -7.82 22.22 11.96
CA ALA A 11 -9.21 22.58 11.68
C ALA A 11 -10.14 21.35 11.63
N ILE A 12 -9.60 20.13 11.70
CA ILE A 12 -10.37 18.89 11.57
C ILE A 12 -10.94 18.47 12.91
N LYS A 13 -12.24 18.12 12.88
CA LYS A 13 -12.88 17.40 13.97
C LYS A 13 -12.52 15.92 13.84
N TRP A 14 -11.98 15.34 14.90
CA TRP A 14 -11.55 13.94 14.92
C TRP A 14 -12.54 13.06 15.68
N GLY A 15 -12.71 11.82 15.21
CA GLY A 15 -13.48 10.77 15.87
C GLY A 15 -12.66 9.50 16.02
N GLU A 16 -12.91 8.76 17.10
CA GLU A 16 -12.23 7.50 17.42
C GLU A 16 -13.01 6.27 16.93
N PHE A 17 -12.40 5.41 16.11
CA PHE A 17 -13.08 4.24 15.55
C PHE A 17 -12.30 2.97 15.85
N LYS A 18 -12.98 1.89 16.23
CA LYS A 18 -12.36 0.57 16.34
C LYS A 18 -12.18 -0.01 14.95
N LEU A 19 -11.03 -0.63 14.70
CA LEU A 19 -10.78 -1.30 13.43
C LEU A 19 -11.73 -2.46 13.18
N GLY A 20 -12.16 -3.16 14.24
CA GLY A 20 -13.14 -4.24 14.14
C GLY A 20 -14.52 -3.80 13.66
N ASP A 21 -14.83 -2.49 13.66
CA ASP A 21 -16.06 -1.94 13.11
C ASP A 21 -15.90 -1.56 11.62
N LEU A 22 -14.67 -1.37 11.16
CA LEU A 22 -14.33 -0.90 9.81
C LEU A 22 -13.84 -2.02 8.88
N PHE A 23 -13.13 -3.01 9.44
CA PHE A 23 -12.43 -4.04 8.69
C PHE A 23 -12.64 -5.43 9.27
N GLU A 24 -12.64 -6.43 8.39
CA GLU A 24 -12.45 -7.83 8.75
C GLU A 24 -10.99 -8.23 8.58
N ILE A 25 -10.49 -9.06 9.50
CA ILE A 25 -9.17 -9.69 9.44
C ILE A 25 -9.31 -11.21 9.37
N GLU A 26 -8.73 -11.80 8.33
CA GLU A 26 -8.90 -13.21 7.99
C GLU A 26 -7.55 -13.90 7.75
N LYS A 27 -7.47 -15.18 8.12
CA LYS A 27 -6.38 -16.06 7.69
C LYS A 27 -6.45 -16.27 6.17
N THR A 28 -5.29 -16.31 5.54
CA THR A 28 -5.19 -16.65 4.12
C THR A 28 -4.84 -18.13 3.98
N LEU A 29 -5.39 -18.78 2.94
CA LEU A 29 -4.82 -20.03 2.48
C LEU A 29 -3.48 -19.71 1.80
N SER A 30 -2.48 -20.54 2.07
CA SER A 30 -1.11 -20.29 1.60
C SER A 30 -0.51 -21.53 0.97
N PHE A 31 0.45 -21.31 0.09
CA PHE A 31 1.30 -22.34 -0.47
C PHE A 31 2.74 -21.84 -0.59
N ASN A 32 3.67 -22.74 -0.89
CA ASN A 32 5.06 -22.39 -1.14
C ASN A 32 5.25 -21.89 -2.58
N LYS A 33 6.35 -21.18 -2.82
CA LYS A 33 6.67 -20.60 -4.13
C LYS A 33 6.71 -21.62 -5.28
N ASP A 34 6.95 -22.89 -4.97
CA ASP A 34 7.09 -23.96 -5.97
C ASP A 34 5.74 -24.35 -6.61
N ALA A 35 4.61 -23.90 -6.03
CA ALA A 35 3.28 -24.05 -6.61
C ALA A 35 2.92 -22.95 -7.63
N LEU A 36 3.78 -21.94 -7.79
CA LEU A 36 3.53 -20.81 -8.69
C LEU A 36 3.70 -21.20 -10.15
N THR A 37 2.95 -20.53 -11.01
CA THR A 37 2.95 -20.75 -12.45
C THR A 37 3.55 -19.54 -13.16
N GLN A 38 4.07 -19.75 -14.36
CA GLN A 38 4.60 -18.64 -15.16
C GLN A 38 3.47 -17.66 -15.52
N GLY A 39 3.67 -16.37 -15.25
CA GLY A 39 2.71 -15.31 -15.59
C GLY A 39 2.93 -14.05 -14.77
N GLN A 40 2.17 -13.00 -15.08
CA GLN A 40 2.30 -11.68 -14.45
C GLN A 40 0.94 -11.12 -13.96
N ASP A 41 -0.09 -11.96 -13.96
CA ASP A 41 -1.48 -11.55 -13.73
C ASP A 41 -1.75 -11.29 -12.24
N TYR A 42 -1.10 -12.07 -11.38
CA TYR A 42 -1.28 -12.02 -9.93
C TYR A 42 0.06 -11.81 -9.23
N ASP A 43 0.00 -11.13 -8.08
CA ASP A 43 1.17 -11.01 -7.22
C ASP A 43 1.18 -12.14 -6.17
N TYR A 44 2.35 -12.71 -5.92
CA TYR A 44 2.58 -13.63 -4.81
C TYR A 44 3.21 -12.90 -3.63
N ILE A 45 2.46 -12.80 -2.54
CA ILE A 45 2.77 -11.95 -1.39
C ILE A 45 3.32 -12.76 -0.24
N THR A 46 4.42 -12.29 0.32
CA THR A 46 5.04 -12.89 1.50
C THR A 46 5.18 -11.86 2.61
N ARG A 47 5.67 -12.31 3.76
CA ARG A 47 5.92 -11.52 4.97
C ARG A 47 7.11 -10.53 4.88
N THR A 48 7.63 -10.26 3.69
CA THR A 48 8.72 -9.29 3.46
C THR A 48 8.18 -7.86 3.48
N SER A 49 8.96 -6.92 4.03
CA SER A 49 8.67 -5.49 3.92
C SER A 49 9.10 -4.91 2.57
N GLN A 50 9.96 -5.63 1.86
CA GLN A 50 10.49 -5.20 0.57
C GLN A 50 9.41 -5.28 -0.51
N ASN A 51 9.47 -4.37 -1.48
CA ASN A 51 8.58 -4.39 -2.65
C ASN A 51 7.08 -4.58 -2.30
N GLN A 52 6.62 -3.95 -1.22
CA GLN A 52 5.24 -4.08 -0.74
C GLN A 52 4.78 -5.54 -0.53
N GLY A 53 5.69 -6.40 -0.10
CA GLY A 53 5.43 -7.82 0.16
C GLY A 53 5.50 -8.72 -1.08
N VAL A 54 5.62 -8.16 -2.28
CA VAL A 54 5.66 -8.94 -3.53
C VAL A 54 7.02 -9.62 -3.67
N LEU A 55 7.02 -10.96 -3.56
CA LEU A 55 8.21 -11.75 -3.82
C LEU A 55 8.44 -11.91 -5.33
N GLN A 56 7.37 -12.29 -6.04
CA GLN A 56 7.32 -12.38 -7.48
C GLN A 56 5.87 -12.35 -7.93
N THR A 57 5.68 -12.25 -9.23
CA THR A 57 4.39 -12.40 -9.90
C THR A 57 4.18 -13.84 -10.37
N THR A 58 2.94 -14.19 -10.69
CA THR A 58 2.56 -15.54 -11.12
C THR A 58 1.37 -15.49 -12.08
N GLY A 59 1.22 -16.56 -12.85
CA GLY A 59 -0.03 -16.87 -13.54
C GLY A 59 -1.10 -17.38 -12.57
N PHE A 60 -2.24 -17.78 -13.11
CA PHE A 60 -3.30 -18.43 -12.33
C PHE A 60 -2.78 -19.75 -11.72
N VAL A 61 -3.09 -19.99 -10.45
CA VAL A 61 -2.74 -21.21 -9.72
C VAL A 61 -4.02 -21.99 -9.40
N ASN A 62 -4.93 -21.41 -8.60
CA ASN A 62 -6.24 -21.98 -8.29
C ASN A 62 -7.20 -20.90 -7.76
N ALA A 63 -8.50 -21.19 -7.69
CA ALA A 63 -9.49 -20.23 -7.21
C ALA A 63 -9.53 -20.13 -5.68
N GLU A 64 -9.23 -21.23 -4.98
CA GLU A 64 -9.41 -21.40 -3.54
C GLU A 64 -8.44 -20.52 -2.73
N ASN A 65 -7.18 -20.39 -3.19
CA ASN A 65 -6.15 -19.59 -2.55
C ASN A 65 -6.14 -18.12 -3.01
N LEU A 66 -6.94 -17.76 -4.01
CA LEU A 66 -6.90 -16.44 -4.61
C LEU A 66 -7.60 -15.42 -3.70
N ASN A 67 -6.85 -14.41 -3.26
CA ASN A 67 -7.40 -13.31 -2.48
C ASN A 67 -7.87 -12.19 -3.42
N PRO A 68 -9.01 -11.55 -3.13
CA PRO A 68 -9.57 -10.50 -3.98
C PRO A 68 -8.73 -9.21 -3.94
N PRO A 69 -8.84 -8.36 -4.99
CA PRO A 69 -8.24 -7.03 -4.99
C PRO A 69 -8.96 -6.12 -3.99
N PHE A 70 -8.45 -4.91 -3.81
CA PHE A 70 -8.97 -3.87 -2.93
C PHE A 70 -9.02 -4.29 -1.46
N THR A 71 -8.03 -5.10 -1.06
CA THR A 71 -7.79 -5.58 0.30
C THR A 71 -6.38 -5.19 0.74
N TRP A 72 -6.06 -5.33 2.02
CA TRP A 72 -4.67 -5.24 2.49
C TRP A 72 -4.14 -6.63 2.78
N SER A 73 -2.88 -6.87 2.41
CA SER A 73 -2.09 -7.99 2.92
C SER A 73 -1.35 -7.55 4.17
N LEU A 74 -1.31 -8.39 5.19
CA LEU A 74 -0.54 -8.20 6.41
C LEU A 74 0.44 -9.36 6.61
N GLY A 75 1.73 -9.05 6.60
CA GLY A 75 2.80 -10.01 6.89
C GLY A 75 3.13 -10.08 8.38
N LEU A 76 2.94 -11.24 9.02
CA LEU A 76 2.96 -11.36 10.48
C LEU A 76 4.37 -11.38 11.12
N LEU A 77 5.44 -11.14 10.36
CA LEU A 77 6.77 -10.92 10.94
C LEU A 77 7.02 -9.45 11.24
N GLN A 78 6.84 -8.60 10.24
CA GLN A 78 7.16 -7.17 10.32
C GLN A 78 5.92 -6.31 10.59
N MET A 79 4.73 -6.91 10.53
CA MET A 79 3.42 -6.26 10.66
C MET A 79 3.21 -5.11 9.66
N ASP A 80 3.79 -5.26 8.46
CA ASP A 80 3.55 -4.34 7.35
C ASP A 80 2.19 -4.61 6.71
N PHE A 81 1.42 -3.53 6.51
CA PHE A 81 0.18 -3.55 5.77
C PHE A 81 0.42 -2.96 4.38
N PHE A 82 0.05 -3.71 3.34
CA PHE A 82 0.13 -3.26 1.95
C PHE A 82 -1.21 -3.38 1.26
N TYR A 83 -1.68 -2.28 0.65
CA TYR A 83 -2.91 -2.27 -0.13
C TYR A 83 -2.71 -2.96 -1.47
N ARG A 84 -3.67 -3.80 -1.86
CA ARG A 84 -3.56 -4.69 -3.02
C ARG A 84 -4.56 -4.26 -4.09
N LYS A 85 -4.08 -3.69 -5.20
CA LYS A 85 -4.92 -3.26 -6.34
C LYS A 85 -5.33 -4.43 -7.26
N LYS A 86 -4.59 -5.55 -7.19
CA LYS A 86 -4.84 -6.77 -7.96
C LYS A 86 -5.13 -7.94 -7.02
N SER A 87 -5.81 -8.96 -7.54
CA SER A 87 -5.94 -10.25 -6.85
C SER A 87 -4.55 -10.85 -6.60
N TRP A 88 -4.41 -11.61 -5.53
CA TRP A 88 -3.10 -12.01 -5.04
C TRP A 88 -3.12 -13.36 -4.32
N TYR A 89 -2.00 -14.07 -4.36
CA TYR A 89 -1.78 -15.30 -3.61
C TYR A 89 -0.90 -15.04 -2.40
N ALA A 90 -1.14 -15.77 -1.31
CA ALA A 90 -0.42 -15.59 -0.06
C ALA A 90 0.62 -16.71 0.14
N GLY A 91 1.81 -16.32 0.57
CA GLY A 91 2.74 -17.21 1.26
C GLY A 91 2.32 -17.43 2.71
N GLN A 92 3.12 -18.16 3.46
CA GLN A 92 2.84 -18.49 4.85
C GLN A 92 2.83 -17.25 5.77
N PHE A 93 2.07 -17.33 6.87
CA PHE A 93 1.96 -16.30 7.90
C PHE A 93 1.47 -14.94 7.39
N MET A 94 0.48 -14.97 6.51
CA MET A 94 -0.21 -13.78 6.01
C MET A 94 -1.63 -13.67 6.58
N ARG A 95 -2.11 -12.44 6.71
CA ARG A 95 -3.51 -12.10 6.89
C ARG A 95 -4.00 -11.24 5.73
N LYS A 96 -5.30 -11.31 5.46
CA LYS A 96 -6.01 -10.42 4.55
C LYS A 96 -6.92 -9.53 5.39
N ILE A 97 -6.89 -8.24 5.10
CA ILE A 97 -7.75 -7.23 5.73
C ILE A 97 -8.72 -6.71 4.68
N THR A 98 -10.02 -6.86 4.95
CA THR A 98 -11.09 -6.53 4.00
C THR A 98 -11.95 -5.41 4.58
N PRO A 99 -12.19 -4.29 3.86
CA PRO A 99 -13.19 -3.30 4.27
C PRO A 99 -14.56 -3.92 4.44
N LYS A 100 -15.27 -3.59 5.52
CA LYS A 100 -16.67 -3.98 5.69
C LYS A 100 -17.58 -3.23 4.72
N ALA A 101 -18.79 -3.75 4.52
CA ALA A 101 -19.74 -3.27 3.51
C ALA A 101 -20.01 -1.77 3.61
N GLU A 102 -20.07 -1.25 4.83
CA GLU A 102 -20.35 0.14 5.19
C GLU A 102 -19.32 1.11 4.61
N ILE A 103 -18.04 0.71 4.56
CA ILE A 103 -16.96 1.56 4.07
C ILE A 103 -16.34 1.08 2.76
N LYS A 104 -16.68 -0.12 2.28
CA LYS A 104 -16.07 -0.74 1.09
C LYS A 104 -16.14 0.14 -0.14
N ASN A 105 -17.30 0.77 -0.39
CA ASN A 105 -17.50 1.66 -1.53
C ASN A 105 -16.87 3.05 -1.36
N LYS A 106 -16.27 3.33 -0.20
CA LYS A 106 -15.54 4.57 0.12
C LYS A 106 -14.02 4.42 0.00
N ILE A 107 -13.54 3.20 -0.26
CA ILE A 107 -12.12 2.91 -0.48
C ILE A 107 -11.77 3.11 -1.96
N ASN A 108 -10.98 4.14 -2.25
CA ASN A 108 -10.34 4.39 -3.54
C ASN A 108 -8.81 4.45 -3.36
N SER A 109 -8.05 4.84 -4.38
CA SER A 109 -6.58 4.89 -4.29
C SER A 109 -6.08 5.82 -3.19
N HIS A 110 -6.67 7.01 -3.05
CA HIS A 110 -6.25 8.03 -2.09
C HIS A 110 -6.64 7.64 -0.66
N THR A 111 -7.91 7.25 -0.45
CA THR A 111 -8.36 6.80 0.89
C THR A 111 -7.66 5.51 1.30
N ALA A 112 -7.31 4.62 0.36
CA ALA A 112 -6.48 3.47 0.66
C ALA A 112 -5.07 3.85 1.14
N HIS A 113 -4.42 4.87 0.55
CA HIS A 113 -3.13 5.39 1.05
C HIS A 113 -3.26 5.97 2.47
N TYR A 114 -4.35 6.70 2.73
CA TYR A 114 -4.66 7.21 4.06
C TYR A 114 -4.76 6.09 5.11
N PHE A 115 -5.62 5.08 4.86
CA PHE A 115 -5.74 3.93 5.76
C PHE A 115 -4.46 3.11 5.86
N THR A 116 -3.71 2.94 4.77
CA THR A 116 -2.41 2.24 4.81
C THR A 116 -1.45 2.91 5.80
N THR A 117 -1.45 4.24 5.86
CA THR A 117 -0.63 4.99 6.82
C THR A 117 -1.08 4.71 8.26
N LEU A 118 -2.38 4.78 8.53
CA LEU A 118 -2.93 4.49 9.87
C LEU A 118 -2.69 3.03 10.30
N LEU A 119 -2.91 2.08 9.41
CA LEU A 119 -2.69 0.65 9.69
C LEU A 119 -1.22 0.37 10.00
N ASN A 120 -0.28 0.95 9.24
CA ASN A 120 1.15 0.78 9.52
C ASN A 120 1.62 1.48 10.80
N ALA A 121 0.89 2.49 11.30
CA ALA A 121 1.17 3.07 12.62
C ALA A 121 0.88 2.08 13.78
N LEU A 122 0.08 1.03 13.54
CA LEU A 122 -0.28 0.00 14.52
C LEU A 122 0.75 -1.13 14.63
N LYS A 123 1.89 -1.05 13.92
CA LYS A 123 2.95 -2.05 13.99
C LYS A 123 3.38 -2.37 15.42
N ARG A 124 3.63 -1.34 16.23
CA ARG A 124 4.13 -1.50 17.61
C ARG A 124 3.19 -2.35 18.49
N PRO A 125 1.90 -2.02 18.65
CA PRO A 125 1.01 -2.86 19.45
C PRO A 125 0.84 -4.27 18.87
N LEU A 126 0.84 -4.44 17.55
CA LEU A 126 0.72 -5.78 16.93
C LEU A 126 1.98 -6.64 17.12
N LEU A 127 3.17 -6.05 17.07
CA LEU A 127 4.43 -6.77 17.34
C LEU A 127 4.57 -7.20 18.81
N SER A 128 3.84 -6.57 19.73
CA SER A 128 3.90 -6.90 21.15
C SER A 128 3.08 -8.12 21.57
N VAL A 129 2.30 -8.72 20.65
CA VAL A 129 1.42 -9.85 20.95
C VAL A 129 1.81 -11.10 20.17
N LEU A 130 1.37 -12.27 20.65
CA LEU A 130 1.59 -13.52 19.95
C LEU A 130 0.77 -13.57 18.65
N VAL A 131 1.29 -14.28 17.65
CA VAL A 131 0.65 -14.44 16.33
C VAL A 131 -0.81 -14.91 16.41
N ARG A 132 -1.15 -15.72 17.42
CA ARG A 132 -2.52 -16.23 17.64
C ARG A 132 -3.50 -15.16 18.09
N ASP A 133 -3.00 -14.09 18.72
CA ASP A 133 -3.80 -13.02 19.32
C ASP A 133 -3.95 -11.80 18.38
N ILE A 134 -3.17 -11.75 17.28
CA ILE A 134 -3.16 -10.64 16.31
C ILE A 134 -4.55 -10.25 15.83
N ASP A 135 -5.37 -11.23 15.45
CA ASP A 135 -6.70 -10.96 14.91
C ASP A 135 -7.60 -10.27 15.94
N LYS A 136 -7.47 -10.61 17.23
CA LYS A 136 -8.19 -9.96 18.32
C LYS A 136 -7.61 -8.57 18.57
N THR A 137 -6.30 -8.47 18.75
CA THR A 137 -5.61 -7.20 19.03
C THR A 137 -5.87 -6.17 17.93
N PHE A 138 -5.86 -6.59 16.65
CA PHE A 138 -6.19 -5.74 15.51
C PHE A 138 -7.60 -5.18 15.61
N ARG A 139 -8.62 -6.03 15.83
CA ARG A 139 -10.02 -5.57 15.91
C ARG A 139 -10.26 -4.59 17.07
N GLU A 140 -9.51 -4.75 18.16
CA GLU A 140 -9.61 -3.90 19.34
C GLU A 140 -8.82 -2.58 19.21
N GLN A 141 -7.88 -2.48 18.26
CA GLN A 141 -7.16 -1.23 18.02
C GLN A 141 -8.13 -0.12 17.59
N LYS A 142 -7.81 1.10 18.03
CA LYS A 142 -8.56 2.29 17.70
C LYS A 142 -7.71 3.23 16.85
N ILE A 143 -8.35 3.90 15.91
CA ILE A 143 -7.73 4.89 15.04
C ILE A 143 -8.54 6.19 15.08
N GLN A 144 -7.87 7.31 14.84
CA GLN A 144 -8.50 8.61 14.70
C GLN A 144 -8.82 8.85 13.22
N LEU A 145 -10.07 9.19 12.92
CA LEU A 145 -10.52 9.54 11.57
C LEU A 145 -11.15 10.94 11.56
N PRO A 146 -11.00 11.68 10.46
CA PRO A 146 -11.67 12.96 10.26
C PRO A 146 -13.19 12.76 10.23
N LEU A 147 -13.90 13.66 10.89
CA LEU A 147 -15.35 13.78 10.83
C LEU A 147 -15.72 14.96 9.96
N LYS A 148 -16.87 14.86 9.28
CA LYS A 148 -17.41 15.95 8.47
C LYS A 148 -17.60 17.19 9.35
N PRO A 149 -17.43 18.41 8.82
CA PRO A 149 -17.64 19.63 9.59
C PRO A 149 -19.04 19.73 10.24
N THR A 150 -20.05 19.12 9.59
CA THR A 150 -21.44 19.08 10.05
C THR A 150 -21.74 17.93 11.01
N ALA A 151 -20.79 17.03 11.26
CA ALA A 151 -21.00 15.86 12.10
C ALA A 151 -21.23 16.28 13.56
N ASN A 152 -22.39 15.92 14.11
CA ASN A 152 -22.71 16.13 15.52
C ASN A 152 -22.58 14.83 16.35
N THR A 153 -22.40 13.71 15.66
CA THR A 153 -22.21 12.37 16.21
C THR A 153 -20.90 11.76 15.69
N GLN A 154 -20.61 10.53 16.12
CA GLN A 154 -19.44 9.76 15.71
C GLN A 154 -19.88 8.41 15.16
N THR A 155 -20.65 8.45 14.08
CA THR A 155 -21.08 7.27 13.33
C THR A 155 -20.20 7.08 12.10
N LEU A 156 -20.31 5.93 11.42
CA LEU A 156 -19.55 5.67 10.20
C LEU A 156 -19.91 6.66 9.08
N ASP A 157 -21.17 7.10 9.03
CA ASP A 157 -21.64 8.08 8.04
C ASP A 157 -21.09 9.49 8.30
N ASP A 158 -20.61 9.77 9.51
CA ASP A 158 -20.00 11.04 9.88
C ASP A 158 -18.53 11.14 9.46
N ILE A 159 -17.88 10.03 9.06
CA ILE A 159 -16.48 10.02 8.61
C ILE A 159 -16.35 10.84 7.32
N ASP A 160 -15.36 11.72 7.27
CA ASP A 160 -15.07 12.58 6.12
C ASP A 160 -14.08 11.92 5.16
N PHE A 161 -14.58 10.98 4.35
CA PHE A 161 -13.78 10.35 3.29
C PHE A 161 -13.38 11.33 2.19
N ASP A 162 -14.19 12.36 1.92
CA ASP A 162 -13.89 13.39 0.92
C ASP A 162 -12.68 14.22 1.34
N PHE A 163 -12.57 14.54 2.63
CA PHE A 163 -11.38 15.15 3.20
C PHE A 163 -10.16 14.23 3.04
N MET A 164 -10.25 12.95 3.39
CA MET A 164 -9.12 12.01 3.24
C MET A 164 -8.60 11.97 1.79
N GLU A 165 -9.51 11.90 0.82
CA GLU A 165 -9.17 11.87 -0.59
C GLU A 165 -8.50 13.16 -1.05
N LYS A 166 -9.11 14.32 -0.78
CA LYS A 166 -8.54 15.63 -1.14
C LYS A 166 -7.18 15.84 -0.50
N PHE A 167 -7.04 15.48 0.78
CA PHE A 167 -5.82 15.64 1.54
C PHE A 167 -4.66 14.84 0.93
N ILE A 168 -4.86 13.57 0.60
CA ILE A 168 -3.82 12.76 -0.05
C ILE A 168 -3.53 13.26 -1.47
N ALA A 169 -4.56 13.61 -2.25
CA ALA A 169 -4.37 14.13 -3.60
C ALA A 169 -3.55 15.44 -3.62
N GLU A 170 -3.82 16.35 -2.68
CA GLU A 170 -3.05 17.60 -2.52
C GLU A 170 -1.60 17.33 -2.14
N LEU A 171 -1.34 16.38 -1.22
CA LEU A 171 0.03 15.98 -0.84
C LEU A 171 0.80 15.37 -2.01
N GLU A 172 0.16 14.48 -2.77
CA GLU A 172 0.74 13.87 -3.96
C GLU A 172 1.07 14.92 -5.03
N GLN A 173 0.14 15.85 -5.29
CA GLN A 173 0.34 16.92 -6.27
C GLN A 173 1.47 17.87 -5.84
N CYS A 174 1.53 18.25 -4.56
CA CYS A 174 2.59 19.09 -4.03
C CYS A 174 3.96 18.42 -4.23
N ARG A 175 4.06 17.14 -3.87
CA ARG A 175 5.30 16.37 -4.01
C ARG A 175 5.72 16.21 -5.48
N LEU A 176 4.77 15.99 -6.37
CA LEU A 176 5.03 15.89 -7.81
C LEU A 176 5.56 17.22 -8.36
N ALA A 177 4.95 18.35 -7.97
CA ALA A 177 5.40 19.68 -8.39
C ALA A 177 6.82 20.00 -7.92
N GLU A 178 7.16 19.65 -6.67
CA GLU A 178 8.54 19.79 -6.14
C GLU A 178 9.54 18.97 -6.96
N LEU A 179 9.21 17.71 -7.26
CA LEU A 179 10.07 16.82 -8.05
C LEU A 179 10.26 17.36 -9.48
N GLN A 180 9.19 17.80 -10.13
CA GLN A 180 9.26 18.40 -11.45
C GLN A 180 10.13 19.66 -11.46
N ALA A 181 9.97 20.54 -10.47
CA ALA A 181 10.80 21.74 -10.35
C ALA A 181 12.28 21.39 -10.12
N TYR A 182 12.57 20.35 -9.33
CA TYR A 182 13.94 19.87 -9.12
C TYR A 182 14.56 19.30 -10.40
N LEU A 183 13.84 18.43 -11.11
CA LEU A 183 14.30 17.86 -12.38
C LEU A 183 14.58 18.97 -13.41
N LYS A 184 13.72 19.99 -13.46
CA LYS A 184 13.92 21.19 -14.26
C LYS A 184 15.18 21.94 -13.92
N ALA A 185 15.36 22.29 -12.66
CA ALA A 185 16.49 23.08 -12.19
C ALA A 185 17.83 22.35 -12.35
N THR A 186 17.81 21.02 -12.33
CA THR A 186 19.01 20.16 -12.47
C THR A 186 19.26 19.70 -13.91
N GLY A 187 18.39 20.04 -14.85
CA GLY A 187 18.51 19.60 -16.25
C GLY A 187 18.23 18.10 -16.45
N LEU A 188 17.55 17.46 -15.49
CA LEU A 188 17.22 16.03 -15.49
C LEU A 188 15.78 15.75 -15.95
N GLU A 189 15.12 16.69 -16.64
CA GLU A 189 13.76 16.50 -17.15
C GLU A 189 13.67 15.44 -18.24
N ASN A 190 14.74 15.23 -19.02
CA ASN A 190 14.75 14.23 -20.08
C ASN A 190 14.96 12.83 -19.48
N THR A 191 13.91 12.01 -19.49
CA THR A 191 13.92 10.61 -19.06
C THR A 191 13.95 9.61 -20.23
N THR A 192 14.12 10.11 -21.45
CA THR A 192 14.21 9.29 -22.67
C THR A 192 15.67 9.15 -23.10
N LEU A 193 16.04 7.93 -23.49
CA LEU A 193 17.35 7.66 -24.05
C LEU A 193 17.49 8.39 -25.39
N SER A 194 18.63 9.02 -25.59
CA SER A 194 19.07 9.46 -26.92
C SER A 194 19.38 8.25 -27.80
N SER A 195 19.39 8.44 -29.11
CA SER A 195 19.78 7.38 -30.05
C SER A 195 21.18 6.84 -29.77
N ASP A 196 22.10 7.67 -29.29
CA ASP A 196 23.45 7.26 -28.91
C ASP A 196 23.44 6.36 -27.66
N GLU A 197 22.61 6.68 -26.66
CA GLU A 197 22.45 5.86 -25.46
C GLU A 197 21.74 4.53 -25.75
N GLU A 198 20.71 4.53 -26.60
CA GLU A 198 20.07 3.30 -27.09
C GLU A 198 21.08 2.42 -27.84
N ASN A 199 21.89 3.01 -28.72
CA ASN A 199 22.93 2.30 -29.44
C ASN A 199 23.99 1.74 -28.49
N ALA A 200 24.43 2.51 -27.48
CA ALA A 200 25.38 2.05 -26.48
C ALA A 200 24.85 0.84 -25.69
N LEU A 201 23.57 0.87 -25.29
CA LEU A 201 22.91 -0.27 -24.61
C LEU A 201 22.79 -1.49 -25.53
N ASN A 202 22.43 -1.29 -26.80
CA ASN A 202 22.36 -2.38 -27.78
C ASN A 202 23.72 -3.04 -28.00
N VAL A 203 24.80 -2.24 -28.13
CA VAL A 203 26.17 -2.75 -28.23
C VAL A 203 26.55 -3.53 -26.97
N PHE A 204 26.30 -2.99 -25.77
CA PHE A 204 26.60 -3.67 -24.52
C PHE A 204 25.89 -5.03 -24.39
N ASN A 205 24.59 -5.08 -24.70
CA ASN A 205 23.79 -6.30 -24.66
C ASN A 205 24.24 -7.34 -25.70
N ASN A 206 24.62 -6.89 -26.90
CA ASN A 206 25.08 -7.77 -27.98
C ASN A 206 26.53 -8.25 -27.80
N SER A 207 27.34 -7.55 -27.00
CA SER A 207 28.75 -7.89 -26.74
C SER A 207 28.98 -8.74 -25.49
N GLY A 208 27.91 -9.19 -24.82
CA GLY A 208 28.00 -10.14 -23.70
C GLY A 208 28.63 -9.59 -22.42
N GLY A 209 28.71 -8.26 -22.25
CA GLY A 209 29.18 -7.65 -21.00
C GLY A 209 30.66 -7.88 -20.68
N VAL A 210 31.54 -8.03 -21.67
CA VAL A 210 32.99 -8.14 -21.40
C VAL A 210 33.58 -6.74 -21.20
N ILE A 211 33.81 -6.37 -19.93
CA ILE A 211 34.61 -5.20 -19.57
C ILE A 211 36.07 -5.50 -19.95
N PRO A 212 36.73 -4.74 -20.85
CA PRO A 212 38.14 -4.94 -21.12
C PRO A 212 38.94 -4.62 -19.85
N HIS A 213 39.67 -5.60 -19.32
CA HIS A 213 40.70 -5.30 -18.33
C HIS A 213 41.80 -4.49 -19.03
N ALA A 214 42.00 -3.25 -18.58
CA ALA A 214 43.14 -2.45 -18.97
C ALA A 214 44.43 -3.15 -18.48
N ALA A 215 45.36 -3.36 -19.42
CA ALA A 215 46.70 -3.87 -19.16
C ALA A 215 47.61 -2.78 -18.59
#